data_AF-A0A7C6SLZ5-F1
#
_entry.id   AF-A0A7C6SLZ5-F1
#
_cell.length_a   1.000
_cell.length_b   1.000
_cell.length_c   1.000
_cell.angle_alpha   90.00
_cell.angle_beta   90.00
_cell.angle_gamma   90.00
#
_symmetry.space_group_name_H-M   'P 1'
#
loop_
_entity.id
_entity.type
_entity.pdbx_description
1 polymer ?
#
loop_
_entity_poly.entity_id
_entity_poly.type
_entity_poly.pdbx_seq_one_letter_code
_entity_poly.pdbx_strand_id
1 'polypeptide(L)'
;MATINLLPGDGTVLYNISLDGTVEEEEIPTQVNYGDLNEDGVINSLDAARLIRYILEIDDPYGTPPKPPAVWIPADLNGDGVINSIDYTILHRYILEIISYFPVNPPGEYVIH
;
A
#
# COMPACT_ATOMS: atom_id res chain seq x y z
N MET A 1 -5.39 31.20 2.87
CA MET A 1 -5.58 30.33 1.68
C MET A 1 -4.29 29.53 1.57
N ALA A 2 -4.32 28.25 1.92
CA ALA A 2 -3.18 27.38 1.65
C ALA A 2 -3.34 26.89 0.21
N THR A 3 -2.43 27.29 -0.66
CA THR A 3 -2.38 26.79 -2.03
C THR A 3 -1.35 25.67 -2.04
N ILE A 4 -1.82 24.43 -2.13
CA ILE A 4 -0.95 23.27 -2.30
C ILE A 4 -0.66 23.18 -3.80
N ASN A 5 0.60 23.39 -4.16
CA ASN A 5 1.09 23.17 -5.52
C ASN A 5 1.66 21.76 -5.56
N LEU A 6 0.95 20.84 -6.20
CA LEU A 6 1.48 19.52 -6.51
C LEU A 6 2.31 19.61 -7.80
N LEU A 7 3.50 19.03 -7.78
CA LEU A 7 4.31 18.89 -8.98
C LEU A 7 3.84 17.63 -9.74
N PRO A 8 4.13 17.51 -11.03
CA PRO A 8 3.83 16.28 -11.75
C PRO A 8 4.84 15.21 -11.30
N GLY A 9 4.42 14.26 -10.46
CA GLY A 9 5.25 13.11 -10.05
C GLY A 9 5.11 12.67 -8.59
N ASP A 10 4.25 13.31 -7.82
CA ASP A 10 4.16 13.13 -6.37
C ASP A 10 3.44 11.79 -6.05
N GLY A 11 4.05 10.94 -5.23
CA GLY A 11 3.41 9.77 -4.67
C GLY A 11 2.13 10.11 -3.89
N THR A 12 1.36 9.10 -3.51
CA THR A 12 0.10 9.28 -2.79
C THR A 12 0.34 9.84 -1.39
N VAL A 13 0.02 11.13 -1.16
CA VAL A 13 0.02 11.74 0.17
C VAL A 13 -1.42 11.84 0.67
N LEU A 14 -1.72 11.24 1.83
CA LEU A 14 -3.00 11.41 2.52
C LEU A 14 -2.91 12.67 3.40
N TYR A 15 -3.78 13.64 3.16
CA TYR A 15 -3.94 14.82 4.01
C TYR A 15 -5.27 14.73 4.75
N ASN A 16 -5.24 14.82 6.08
CA ASN A 16 -6.42 15.13 6.87
C ASN A 16 -6.57 16.65 6.96
N ILE A 17 -7.55 17.21 6.26
CA ILE A 17 -7.86 18.63 6.32
C ILE A 17 -8.98 18.83 7.34
N SER A 18 -8.64 19.41 8.49
CA SER A 18 -9.64 19.87 9.44
C SER A 18 -10.30 21.17 8.94
N LEU A 19 -11.62 21.29 9.11
CA LEU A 19 -12.41 22.46 8.66
C LEU A 19 -12.01 23.78 9.34
N ASP A 20 -11.24 23.71 10.43
CA ASP A 20 -10.68 24.85 11.14
C ASP A 20 -9.36 25.35 10.51
N GLY A 21 -8.91 24.74 9.42
CA GLY A 21 -7.69 25.12 8.72
C GLY A 21 -6.41 24.56 9.34
N THR A 22 -6.53 23.63 10.29
CA THR A 22 -5.37 22.86 10.75
C THR A 22 -5.06 21.73 9.77
N VAL A 23 -3.79 21.64 9.38
CA VAL A 23 -3.22 20.50 8.64
C VAL A 23 -2.41 19.73 9.66
N GLU A 24 -2.87 18.53 9.99
CA GLU A 24 -2.06 17.58 10.75
C GLU A 24 -1.20 16.84 9.73
N GLU A 25 0.11 17.10 9.72
CA GLU A 25 1.07 16.34 8.93
C GLU A 25 1.20 14.95 9.56
N GLU A 26 0.48 13.98 9.00
CA GLU A 26 0.74 12.57 9.28
C GLU A 26 2.02 12.19 8.52
N GLU A 27 3.08 11.83 9.24
CA GLU A 27 4.34 11.34 8.67
C GLU A 27 4.06 10.09 7.83
N ILE A 28 3.81 10.27 6.53
CA ILE A 28 3.70 9.14 5.60
C ILE A 28 5.08 8.47 5.59
N PRO A 29 5.17 7.15 5.81
CA PRO A 29 6.44 6.45 5.76
C PRO A 29 7.13 6.76 4.43
N THR A 30 8.35 7.29 4.50
CA THR A 30 9.19 7.71 3.36
C THR A 30 9.50 6.59 2.38
N GLN A 31 9.17 5.34 2.75
CA GLN A 31 9.26 4.16 1.92
C GLN A 31 8.17 3.17 2.33
N VAL A 32 7.21 2.94 1.43
CA VAL A 32 6.20 1.89 1.59
C VAL A 32 6.82 0.56 1.18
N ASN A 33 6.78 -0.44 2.06
CA ASN A 33 7.24 -1.79 1.76
C ASN A 33 6.09 -2.62 1.17
N TYR A 34 5.81 -2.41 -0.13
CA TYR A 34 4.74 -3.13 -0.82
C TYR A 34 4.95 -4.65 -0.79
N GLY A 35 3.87 -5.40 -0.58
CA GLY A 35 3.86 -6.86 -0.66
C GLY A 35 4.42 -7.61 0.55
N ASP A 36 5.17 -6.94 1.45
CA ASP A 36 5.55 -7.47 2.76
C ASP A 36 4.47 -7.07 3.79
N LEU A 37 3.46 -7.92 3.89
CA LEU A 37 2.24 -7.70 4.66
C LEU A 37 2.35 -8.19 6.09
N ASN A 38 3.39 -8.95 6.42
CA ASN A 38 3.72 -9.33 7.78
C ASN A 38 4.92 -8.60 8.38
N GLU A 39 5.53 -7.68 7.64
CA GLU A 39 6.64 -6.85 8.07
C GLU A 39 7.85 -7.70 8.52
N ASP A 40 8.03 -8.89 7.93
CA ASP A 40 9.15 -9.79 8.23
C ASP A 40 10.37 -9.56 7.33
N GLY A 41 10.25 -8.65 6.36
CA GLY A 41 11.28 -8.29 5.39
C GLY A 41 11.36 -9.21 4.18
N VAL A 42 10.48 -10.22 4.07
CA VAL A 42 10.52 -11.24 3.01
C VAL A 42 9.14 -11.42 2.39
N ILE A 43 8.98 -10.99 1.14
CA ILE A 43 7.74 -11.22 0.38
C ILE A 43 7.61 -12.71 0.04
N ASN A 44 6.66 -13.41 0.66
CA ASN A 44 6.44 -14.85 0.50
C ASN A 44 4.97 -15.28 0.68
N SER A 45 4.74 -16.59 0.83
CA SER A 45 3.38 -17.16 0.93
C SER A 45 2.63 -16.76 2.20
N LEU A 46 3.32 -16.29 3.25
CA LEU A 46 2.70 -15.73 4.45
C LEU A 46 1.98 -14.42 4.14
N ASP A 47 2.56 -13.54 3.32
CA ASP A 47 1.91 -12.30 2.87
C ASP A 47 0.66 -12.59 2.05
N ALA A 48 0.78 -13.52 1.10
CA ALA A 48 -0.35 -13.96 0.29
C ALA A 48 -1.48 -14.56 1.16
N ALA A 49 -1.14 -15.29 2.22
CA ALA A 49 -2.10 -15.82 3.18
C ALA A 49 -2.78 -14.71 3.99
N ARG A 50 -2.05 -13.66 4.40
CA ARG A 50 -2.66 -12.49 5.08
C ARG A 50 -3.61 -11.75 4.14
N LEU A 51 -3.17 -11.48 2.91
CA LEU A 51 -3.98 -10.76 1.92
C LEU A 51 -5.29 -11.49 1.62
N ILE A 52 -5.26 -12.80 1.39
CA ILE A 52 -6.49 -13.54 1.11
C ILE A 52 -7.41 -13.62 2.34
N ARG A 53 -6.88 -13.69 3.57
CA ARG A 53 -7.69 -13.63 4.79
C ARG A 53 -8.38 -12.27 4.93
N TYR A 54 -7.67 -11.19 4.64
CA TYR A 54 -8.25 -9.85 4.59
C TYR A 54 -9.40 -9.75 3.60
N ILE A 55 -9.17 -10.17 2.34
CA ILE A 55 -10.18 -10.14 1.27
C ILE A 55 -11.42 -10.97 1.64
N LEU A 56 -11.23 -12.06 2.39
CA LEU A 56 -12.31 -12.94 2.84
C LEU A 56 -12.93 -12.50 4.18
N GLU A 57 -12.51 -11.37 4.74
CA GLU A 57 -12.96 -10.85 6.04
C GLU A 57 -12.79 -11.87 7.19
N ILE A 58 -11.73 -12.68 7.13
CA ILE A 58 -11.39 -13.66 8.15
C ILE A 58 -10.45 -13.02 9.17
N ASP A 59 -10.73 -13.20 10.46
CA ASP A 59 -9.84 -12.76 11.53
C ASP A 59 -8.41 -13.28 11.31
N ASP A 60 -7.44 -12.37 11.31
CA ASP A 60 -6.04 -12.69 11.14
C ASP A 60 -5.37 -12.96 12.50
N PRO A 61 -4.87 -14.19 12.75
CA PRO A 61 -4.23 -14.57 14.00
C PRO A 61 -2.90 -13.84 14.24
N TYR A 62 -2.32 -13.21 13.21
CA TYR A 62 -1.07 -12.46 13.28
C TYR A 62 -1.29 -10.94 13.40
N GLY A 63 -2.54 -10.50 13.61
CA GLY A 63 -2.94 -9.11 13.76
C GLY A 63 -3.94 -8.71 12.69
N THR A 64 -5.00 -7.99 13.06
CA THR A 64 -6.01 -7.58 12.08
C THR A 64 -5.47 -6.46 11.19
N PRO A 65 -5.46 -6.61 9.86
CA PRO A 65 -5.31 -5.47 8.96
C PRO A 65 -6.28 -4.34 9.34
N PRO A 66 -5.94 -3.08 9.02
CA PRO A 66 -6.78 -1.94 9.36
C PRO A 66 -8.21 -2.14 8.86
N LYS A 67 -9.19 -1.99 9.77
CA LYS A 67 -10.60 -1.98 9.37
C LYS A 67 -10.90 -0.67 8.65
N PRO A 68 -11.76 -0.66 7.61
CA PRO A 68 -12.21 0.57 6.97
C PRO A 68 -12.67 1.60 8.03
N PRO A 69 -12.33 2.89 7.87
CA PRO A 69 -11.87 3.55 6.64
C PRO A 69 -10.36 3.57 6.40
N ALA A 70 -9.55 2.85 7.20
CA ALA A 70 -8.10 2.87 7.02
C ALA A 70 -7.66 2.12 5.76
N VAL A 71 -6.80 2.75 4.95
CA VAL A 71 -6.20 2.17 3.74
C VAL A 71 -4.97 1.36 4.14
N TRP A 72 -4.90 0.08 3.73
CA TRP A 72 -3.73 -0.76 3.96
C TRP A 72 -2.79 -0.69 2.74
N ILE A 73 -2.10 0.45 2.61
CA ILE A 73 -1.29 0.83 1.44
C ILE A 73 -0.33 -0.29 0.96
N PRO A 74 0.41 -1.02 1.83
CA PRO A 74 1.29 -2.09 1.38
C PRO A 74 0.61 -3.23 0.60
N ALA A 75 -0.71 -3.39 0.74
CA ALA A 75 -1.50 -4.43 0.09
C ALA A 75 -2.15 -4.01 -1.24
N ASP A 76 -2.15 -2.71 -1.57
CA ASP A 76 -2.64 -2.19 -2.86
C ASP A 76 -1.48 -2.22 -3.88
N LEU A 77 -1.37 -3.32 -4.62
CA LEU A 77 -0.22 -3.63 -5.45
C LEU A 77 -0.37 -3.12 -6.88
N ASN A 78 -1.57 -2.69 -7.28
CA ASN A 78 -1.81 -1.98 -8.53
C ASN A 78 -2.03 -0.47 -8.36
N GLY A 79 -2.19 0.03 -7.13
CA GLY A 79 -2.35 1.45 -6.82
C GLY A 79 -3.73 2.00 -7.15
N ASP A 80 -4.77 1.16 -7.22
CA ASP A 80 -6.13 1.60 -7.57
C ASP A 80 -6.98 2.02 -6.36
N GLY A 81 -6.44 1.88 -5.15
CA GLY A 81 -7.08 2.19 -3.88
C GLY A 81 -8.05 1.12 -3.38
N VAL A 82 -8.16 -0.03 -4.05
CA VAL A 82 -9.10 -1.11 -3.72
C VAL A 82 -8.37 -2.43 -3.55
N ILE A 83 -8.15 -2.83 -2.30
CA ILE A 83 -7.52 -4.12 -1.98
C ILE A 83 -8.49 -5.26 -2.28
N ASN A 84 -8.20 -6.06 -3.31
CA ASN A 84 -9.06 -7.14 -3.76
C ASN A 84 -8.27 -8.30 -4.40
N SER A 85 -8.97 -9.20 -5.12
CA SER A 85 -8.35 -10.36 -5.77
C SER A 85 -7.31 -10.02 -6.84
N ILE A 86 -7.32 -8.80 -7.37
CA ILE A 86 -6.31 -8.30 -8.31
C ILE A 86 -4.96 -8.20 -7.62
N ASP A 87 -4.90 -7.58 -6.43
CA ASP A 87 -3.69 -7.50 -5.62
C ASP A 87 -3.17 -8.87 -5.26
N TYR A 88 -4.06 -9.79 -4.85
CA TYR A 88 -3.68 -11.17 -4.58
C TYR A 88 -3.03 -11.84 -5.80
N THR A 89 -3.59 -11.63 -6.99
CA THR A 89 -3.03 -12.17 -8.23
C THR A 89 -1.66 -11.58 -8.53
N ILE A 90 -1.47 -10.29 -8.29
CA ILE A 90 -0.19 -9.60 -8.48
C ILE A 90 0.86 -10.15 -7.51
N LEU A 91 0.54 -10.26 -6.23
CA LEU A 91 1.42 -10.82 -5.19
C LEU A 91 1.84 -12.24 -5.54
N HIS A 92 0.87 -13.06 -5.95
CA HIS A 92 1.13 -14.45 -6.35
C HIS A 92 2.05 -14.54 -7.58
N ARG A 93 1.86 -13.66 -8.57
CA ARG A 93 2.75 -13.59 -9.74
C ARG A 93 4.17 -13.15 -9.36
N TYR A 94 4.31 -12.27 -8.38
CA TYR A 94 5.62 -11.85 -7.86
C TYR A 94 6.33 -13.00 -7.14
N ILE A 95 5.65 -13.70 -6.24
CA ILE A 95 6.19 -14.87 -5.51
C ILE A 95 6.63 -15.99 -6.48
N LEU A 96 5.90 -16.15 -7.59
CA LEU A 96 6.25 -17.11 -8.65
C LEU A 96 7.30 -16.59 -9.65
N GLU A 97 7.88 -15.42 -9.39
CA GLU A 97 8.88 -14.77 -10.26
C GLU A 97 8.40 -14.52 -11.71
N ILE A 98 7.08 -14.48 -11.94
CA ILE A 98 6.47 -14.15 -13.23
C ILE A 98 6.63 -12.65 -13.52
N ILE A 99 6.63 -11.84 -12.47
CA ILE A 99 6.95 -10.41 -12.49
C ILE A 99 8.05 -10.15 -11.45
N SER A 100 8.91 -9.17 -11.72
CA SER A 100 10.01 -8.79 -10.81
C SER A 100 9.73 -7.52 -10.03
N TYR A 101 8.54 -6.92 -10.20
CA TYR A 101 8.12 -5.68 -9.56
C TYR A 101 6.59 -5.61 -9.50
N PHE A 102 6.06 -4.84 -8.57
CA PHE A 102 4.62 -4.56 -8.51
C PHE A 102 4.25 -3.43 -9.47
N PRO A 103 3.07 -3.47 -10.11
CA PRO A 103 2.60 -2.37 -10.97
C PRO A 103 2.61 -0.99 -10.30
N VAL A 104 2.34 -0.92 -8.98
CA VAL A 104 2.43 0.32 -8.19
C VAL A 104 3.87 0.87 -8.04
N ASN A 105 4.90 0.07 -8.36
CA ASN A 105 6.32 0.43 -8.22
C ASN A 105 7.20 -0.16 -9.36
N PRO A 106 7.16 0.41 -10.58
CA PRO A 106 7.88 -0.10 -11.75
C PRO A 106 9.40 0.23 -11.74
N PRO A 107 10.26 -0.63 -12.34
CA PRO A 107 11.70 -0.40 -12.39
C PRO A 107 12.04 0.76 -13.33
N GLY A 108 12.87 1.69 -12.84
CA GLY A 108 13.33 2.85 -13.61
C GLY A 108 12.65 4.17 -13.24
N GLU A 109 11.59 4.14 -12.44
CA GLU A 109 11.14 5.32 -11.68
C GLU A 109 11.95 5.39 -10.38
N TYR A 110 13.21 5.82 -10.50
CA TYR A 110 13.91 6.35 -9.34
C TYR A 110 13.31 7.72 -9.05
N VAL A 111 12.50 7.81 -7.99
CA VAL A 111 12.03 9.08 -7.43
C VAL A 111 13.27 9.82 -6.93
N ILE A 112 13.84 10.67 -7.78
CA ILE A 112 14.81 11.68 -7.36
C ILE A 112 14.07 12.68 -6.47
N HIS A 113 14.57 12.83 -5.24
CA HIS A 113 14.04 13.58 -4.10
C HIS A 113 13.45 14.95 -4.40
#